data_AF-A0A1C5TAP2-F1
#
_entry.id   AF-A0A1C5TAP2-F1
#
_cell.length_a   1.000
_cell.length_b   1.000
_cell.length_c   1.000
_cell.angle_alpha   90.00
_cell.angle_beta   90.00
_cell.angle_gamma   90.00
#
_symmetry.space_group_name_H-M   'P 1'
#
loop_
_entity.id
_entity.type
_entity.pdbx_description
1 polymer ?
#
loop_
_entity_poly.entity_id
_entity_poly.type
_entity_poly.pdbx_seq_one_letter_code
_entity_poly.pdbx_strand_id
1 'polypeptide(L)' 'MNTYRVEIEDDNFEIILANSDDEALSEMWKLEEYGHSVFNLFRLDDDYNEIETIF' A
#
# COMPACT_ATOMS: atom_id res chain seq x y z
N MET A 1 -10.49 4.45 -8.98
CA MET A 1 -9.21 3.88 -8.53
C MET A 1 -8.59 4.86 -7.57
N ASN A 2 -8.20 4.35 -6.41
CA ASN A 2 -7.43 5.04 -5.40
C ASN A 2 -5.98 4.56 -5.51
N THR A 3 -5.05 5.42 -5.08
CA THR A 3 -3.62 5.12 -5.02
C THR A 3 -3.25 4.84 -3.57
N TYR A 4 -2.45 3.82 -3.35
CA TYR A 4 -1.96 3.46 -2.03
C TYR A 4 -0.44 3.28 -2.07
N ARG A 5 0.23 3.67 -0.99
CA ARG A 5 1.65 3.37 -0.73
C ARG A 5 1.73 2.28 0.32
N VAL A 6 2.36 1.17 -0.01
CA VAL A 6 2.73 0.15 0.98
C VAL A 6 4.20 0.31 1.30
N GLU A 7 4.52 0.47 2.57
CA GLU A 7 5.91 0.46 3.04
C GLU A 7 6.39 -0.96 3.21
N ILE A 8 7.56 -1.25 2.64
CA ILE A 8 8.21 -2.55 2.68
C ILE A 8 9.62 -2.43 3.24
N GLU A 9 10.33 -3.54 3.36
CA GLU A 9 11.67 -3.58 3.93
C GLU A 9 12.71 -2.73 3.18
N ASP A 10 13.82 -2.45 3.85
CA ASP A 10 14.93 -1.65 3.31
C ASP A 10 14.56 -0.20 2.95
N ASP A 11 13.63 0.41 3.70
CA ASP A 11 13.14 1.79 3.48
C ASP A 11 12.50 1.98 2.08
N ASN A 12 12.02 0.89 1.48
CA ASN A 12 11.35 0.91 0.18
C ASN A 12 9.83 0.98 0.34
N PHE A 13 9.16 1.25 -0.78
CA PHE A 13 7.72 1.20 -0.86
C PHE A 13 7.28 0.71 -2.25
N GLU A 14 6.07 0.18 -2.33
CA GLU A 14 5.38 -0.11 -3.59
C GLU A 14 4.10 0.72 -3.69
N ILE A 15 3.63 0.95 -4.92
CA ILE A 15 2.38 1.65 -5.18
C ILE A 15 1.32 0.65 -5.64
N ILE A 16 0.19 0.63 -4.95
CA ILE A 16 -0.97 -0.21 -5.26
C ILE A 16 -2.08 0.67 -5.81
N LEU A 17 -2.68 0.26 -6.92
CA LEU A 17 -3.89 0.87 -7.47
C LEU A 17 -5.07 -0.06 -7.22
N ALA A 18 -6.04 0.38 -6.42
CA ALA A 18 -7.18 -0.44 -6.04
C ALA A 18 -8.48 0.39 -6.01
N ASN A 19 -9.64 -0.26 -6.03
CA ASN A 19 -10.94 0.41 -5.98
C ASN A 19 -11.50 0.52 -4.56
N SER A 20 -10.98 -0.26 -3.63
CA SER A 20 -11.34 -0.24 -2.21
C SER A 20 -10.14 -0.54 -1.32
N ASP A 21 -10.28 -0.22 -0.04
CA ASP A 21 -9.22 -0.46 0.96
C ASP A 21 -9.01 -1.97 1.18
N ASP A 22 -10.07 -2.79 1.15
CA ASP A 22 -9.96 -4.26 1.18
C ASP A 22 -9.15 -4.83 -0.01
N GLU A 23 -9.34 -4.28 -1.22
CA GLU A 23 -8.57 -4.69 -2.39
C GLU A 23 -7.10 -4.29 -2.24
N ALA A 24 -6.83 -3.08 -1.73
CA ALA A 24 -5.48 -2.63 -1.45
C ALA A 24 -4.77 -3.49 -0.39
N LEU A 25 -5.47 -3.86 0.69
CA LEU A 25 -4.97 -4.77 1.72
C LEU A 25 -4.67 -6.16 1.14
N SER A 26 -5.56 -6.70 0.31
CA SER A 26 -5.32 -7.97 -0.36
C SER A 26 -4.04 -7.92 -1.22
N GLU A 27 -3.82 -6.85 -1.97
CA GLU A 27 -2.59 -6.69 -2.77
C GLU A 27 -1.34 -6.50 -1.89
N MET A 28 -1.45 -5.77 -0.78
CA MET A 28 -0.38 -5.63 0.21
C MET A 28 0.05 -7.00 0.75
N TRP A 29 -0.88 -7.85 1.18
CA TRP A 29 -0.54 -9.18 1.73
C TRP A 29 0.09 -10.11 0.69
N LYS A 30 -0.22 -9.94 -0.60
CA LYS A 30 0.47 -10.69 -1.66
C LYS A 30 1.96 -10.37 -1.72
N LEU A 31 2.37 -9.15 -1.36
CA LEU A 31 3.80 -8.80 -1.31
C LEU A 31 4.53 -9.65 -0.26
N GLU A 32 3.89 -9.96 0.87
CA GLU A 32 4.45 -10.94 1.83
C GLU A 32 4.56 -12.34 1.25
N GLU A 33 3.58 -12.78 0.46
CA GLU A 33 3.67 -14.06 -0.25
C GLU A 33 4.82 -14.08 -1.27
N TYR A 34 5.19 -12.92 -1.83
CA TYR A 34 6.36 -12.76 -2.70
C TYR A 34 7.69 -12.56 -1.96
N GLY A 35 7.65 -12.55 -0.62
CA GLY A 35 8.84 -12.50 0.24
C GLY A 35 9.22 -11.10 0.72
N HIS A 36 8.37 -10.08 0.51
CA HIS A 36 8.58 -8.75 1.09
C HIS A 36 8.00 -8.67 2.50
N SER A 37 8.72 -8.04 3.43
CA SER A 37 8.10 -7.66 4.71
C SER A 37 7.31 -6.36 4.54
N VAL A 38 5.99 -6.38 4.76
CA VAL A 38 5.13 -5.19 4.67
C VAL A 38 4.89 -4.59 6.06
N PHE A 39 4.86 -3.25 6.16
CA PHE A 39 4.78 -2.55 7.45
C PHE A 39 3.53 -1.71 7.59
N ASN A 40 3.25 -0.85 6.60
CA ASN A 40 2.16 0.11 6.65
C ASN A 40 1.49 0.22 5.27
N LEU A 41 0.21 0.59 5.26
CA LEU A 41 -0.52 0.92 4.03
C LEU A 41 -1.17 2.30 4.16
N PHE A 42 -0.79 3.22 3.28
CA PHE A 42 -1.34 4.58 3.25
C PHE A 42 -2.17 4.77 1.99
N ARG A 43 -3.31 5.44 2.12
CA ARG A 43 -4.04 5.96 0.97
C ARG A 43 -3.48 7.33 0.60
N LEU A 44 -3.24 7.52 -0.70
CA LEU A 44 -2.70 8.77 -1.24
C LEU A 44 -3.77 9.56 -2.01
N ASP A 45 -3.56 10.87 -2.09
CA ASP A 45 -4.28 11.75 -3.02
C ASP A 45 -3.63 11.75 -4.41
N ASP A 46 -4.21 12.52 -5.34
CA ASP A 46 -3.71 12.66 -6.71
C ASP A 46 -2.30 13.30 -6.79
N ASP A 47 -1.88 14.02 -5.75
CA ASP A 47 -0.56 14.65 -5.62
C ASP A 47 0.43 13.75 -4.82
N TYR A 48 0.06 12.50 -4.53
CA TYR A 48 0.82 11.52 -3.74
C TYR A 48 1.05 11.92 -2.27
N ASN A 49 0.24 12.82 -1.72
CA ASN A 49 0.25 13.09 -0.29
C ASN A 49 -0.56 12.02 0.46
N GLU A 50 -0.13 11.69 1.67
CA GLU A 50 -0.83 10.77 2.56
C GLU A 50 -2.16 11.39 3.03
N ILE A 51 -3.26 10.71 2.73
CA ILE A 51 -4.60 11.06 3.22
C ILE A 51 -4.86 10.37 4.55
N GLU A 52 -4.61 9.05 4.61
CA GLU A 52 -5.00 8.20 5.72
C GLU A 52 -4.12 6.94 5.80
N THR A 53 -3.85 6.45 7.01
CA THR A 53 -3.25 5.15 7.27
C THR A 53 -4.33 4.09 7.40
N ILE A 54 -4.27 3.06 6.56
CA ILE A 54 -5.24 1.96 6.50
C ILE A 54 -4.80 0.80 7.41
N PHE A 55 -3.50 0.52 7.46
CA PHE A 55 -2.86 -0.50 8.28
C PHE A 55 -1.57 0.05 8.87
#